data_AF-A0A7I8V6X8-F1
#
_entry.id   AF-A0A7I8V6X8-F1
#
_cell.length_a   1.000
_cell.length_b   1.000
_cell.length_c   1.000
_cell.angle_alpha   90.00
_cell.angle_beta   90.00
_cell.angle_gamma   90.00
#
_symmetry.space_group_name_H-M   'P 1'
#
loop_
_entity.id
_entity.type
_entity.pdbx_description
1 polymer ?
#
loop_
_entity_poly.entity_id
_entity_poly.type
_entity_poly.pdbx_seq_one_letter_code
_entity_poly.pdbx_strand_id
1 'polypeptide(L)'
;MIGWEHLPVFFLENVMIYLSLSDFLKGALTCKSWFSVFEDENSEVWRYLCSKKMNEEIMKSDICMNLPTYKSKLRACYYAWNPLDCSRNMYVKANNFTIHRNPVAQSTDGCRGKFGATYGRHCWEIWWEGPLGTVAVVGVALKQAVMQCHGYIPLLGSDNNSWGWNIVDNHILHNGIIQGNYPALNNAPKYQVGDRIRLMVDCEKRTVHFEKNYEFLGVAFKGLPEGVSFFPAISAVYGNTEVSMVYLGPPLDG
;
A
#
# COMPACT_ATOMS: atom_id res chain seq x y z
N MET A 1 6.19 -4.76 47.82
CA MET A 1 6.28 -5.26 46.43
C MET A 1 6.25 -4.06 45.52
N ILE A 2 7.22 -3.92 44.60
CA ILE A 2 7.15 -2.89 43.55
C ILE A 2 6.07 -3.38 42.58
N GLY A 3 5.03 -2.57 42.38
CA GLY A 3 3.98 -2.87 41.40
C GLY A 3 4.56 -2.90 39.98
N TRP A 4 3.93 -3.67 39.09
CA TRP A 4 4.38 -3.82 37.70
C TRP A 4 4.39 -2.48 36.94
N GLU A 5 3.59 -1.53 37.40
CA GLU A 5 3.49 -0.14 36.94
C GLU A 5 4.74 0.73 37.25
N HIS A 6 5.68 0.22 38.05
CA HIS A 6 6.90 0.91 38.45
C HIS A 6 8.19 0.22 37.96
N LEU A 7 8.06 -0.80 37.10
CA LEU A 7 9.22 -1.43 36.48
C LEU A 7 9.91 -0.45 35.51
N PRO A 8 11.25 -0.40 35.49
CA PRO A 8 11.97 0.38 34.49
C PRO A 8 11.65 -0.09 33.06
N VAL A 9 11.61 0.83 32.11
CA VAL A 9 11.29 0.57 30.68
C VAL A 9 12.13 -0.57 30.11
N PHE A 10 13.45 -0.58 30.37
CA PHE A 10 14.34 -1.67 29.92
C PHE A 10 13.90 -3.06 30.39
N PHE A 11 13.38 -3.22 31.61
CA PHE A 11 12.87 -4.52 32.07
C PHE A 11 11.58 -4.91 31.34
N LEU A 12 10.70 -3.95 31.10
CA LEU A 12 9.48 -4.17 30.33
C LEU A 12 9.80 -4.62 28.90
N GLU A 13 10.75 -3.97 28.23
CA GLU A 13 11.20 -4.35 26.89
C GLU A 13 11.67 -5.82 26.85
N ASN A 14 12.53 -6.23 27.79
CA ASN A 14 13.05 -7.60 27.86
C ASN A 14 11.96 -8.67 28.05
N VAL A 15 10.82 -8.31 28.64
CA VAL A 15 9.66 -9.22 28.75
C VAL A 15 8.81 -9.15 27.47
N MET A 16 8.56 -7.93 26.97
CA MET A 16 7.65 -7.68 25.86
C MET A 16 8.17 -8.19 24.51
N ILE A 17 9.48 -8.36 24.32
CA ILE A 17 10.03 -8.98 23.09
C ILE A 17 9.46 -10.38 22.83
N TYR A 18 9.05 -11.11 23.87
CA TYR A 18 8.50 -12.46 23.74
C TYR A 18 7.00 -12.47 23.39
N LEU A 19 6.33 -11.32 23.42
CA LEU A 19 4.92 -11.22 23.08
C LEU A 19 4.69 -11.32 21.56
N SER A 20 3.49 -11.79 21.19
CA SER A 20 2.98 -11.62 19.84
C SER A 20 2.67 -10.14 19.59
N LEU A 21 2.59 -9.69 18.33
CA LEU A 21 2.17 -8.32 18.03
C LEU A 21 0.78 -8.01 18.63
N SER A 22 -0.14 -8.98 18.63
CA SER A 22 -1.48 -8.81 19.20
C SER A 22 -1.44 -8.60 20.71
N ASP A 23 -0.68 -9.42 21.43
CA ASP A 23 -0.59 -9.33 22.89
C ASP A 23 0.23 -8.12 23.33
N PHE A 24 1.27 -7.78 22.57
CA PHE A 24 1.97 -6.52 22.72
C PHE A 24 0.96 -5.38 22.60
N LEU A 25 0.25 -5.22 21.47
CA LEU A 25 -0.70 -4.11 21.29
C LEU A 25 -1.77 -3.99 22.41
N LYS A 26 -2.26 -5.11 22.96
CA LYS A 26 -3.17 -5.10 24.12
C LYS A 26 -2.50 -4.59 25.40
N GLY A 27 -1.21 -4.89 25.57
CA GLY A 27 -0.37 -4.38 26.66
C GLY A 27 -0.32 -2.85 26.72
N ALA A 28 -0.52 -2.14 25.61
CA ALA A 28 -0.56 -0.67 25.59
C ALA A 28 -1.72 -0.10 26.42
N LEU A 29 -2.76 -0.90 26.68
CA LEU A 29 -3.98 -0.49 27.37
C LEU A 29 -3.91 -0.71 28.89
N THR A 30 -2.82 -1.28 29.42
CA THR A 30 -2.76 -1.72 30.82
C THR A 30 -2.44 -0.57 31.78
N CYS A 31 -1.36 0.16 31.55
CA CYS A 31 -0.94 1.30 32.36
C CYS A 31 0.01 2.24 31.60
N LYS A 32 0.24 3.44 32.15
CA LYS A 32 1.11 4.47 31.53
C LYS A 32 2.56 4.00 31.31
N SER A 33 3.11 3.24 32.26
CA SER A 33 4.48 2.72 32.17
C SER A 33 4.64 1.70 31.04
N TRP A 34 3.61 0.88 30.78
CA TRP A 34 3.63 -0.02 29.64
C TRP A 34 3.46 0.76 28.35
N PHE A 35 2.49 1.70 28.32
CA PHE A 35 2.24 2.57 27.18
C PHE A 35 3.51 3.30 26.67
N SER A 36 4.42 3.73 27.54
CA SER A 36 5.66 4.38 27.10
C SER A 36 6.56 3.49 26.22
N VAL A 37 6.53 2.16 26.39
CA VAL A 37 7.25 1.21 25.51
C VAL A 37 6.61 1.14 24.11
N PHE A 38 5.30 1.40 24.01
CA PHE A 38 4.56 1.43 22.75
C PHE A 38 4.71 2.76 22.01
N GLU A 39 4.82 3.84 22.78
CA GLU A 39 4.97 5.21 22.28
C GLU A 39 6.30 5.39 21.56
N ASP A 40 7.39 4.84 22.10
CA ASP A 40 8.66 4.74 21.38
C ASP A 40 8.53 3.74 20.23
N GLU A 41 8.21 4.25 19.04
CA GLU A 41 8.06 3.45 17.81
C GLU A 41 9.36 2.80 17.32
N ASN A 42 10.49 3.13 17.94
CA ASN A 42 11.82 2.59 17.66
C ASN A 42 12.40 1.74 18.80
N SER A 43 11.58 1.41 19.81
CA SER A 43 12.00 0.55 20.91
C SER A 43 12.52 -0.81 20.43
N GLU A 44 13.30 -1.47 21.30
CA GLU A 44 13.84 -2.81 21.03
C GLU A 44 12.74 -3.84 20.75
N VAL A 45 11.55 -3.65 21.34
CA VAL A 45 10.39 -4.50 21.08
C VAL A 45 9.89 -4.35 19.65
N TRP A 46 9.75 -3.11 19.14
CA TRP A 46 9.37 -2.90 17.74
C TRP A 46 10.45 -3.40 16.78
N ARG A 47 11.72 -3.17 17.09
CA ARG A 47 12.85 -3.69 16.30
C ARG A 47 12.79 -5.21 16.17
N TYR A 48 12.56 -5.91 17.27
CA TYR A 48 12.45 -7.37 17.31
C TYR A 48 11.18 -7.90 16.61
N LEU A 49 10.04 -7.25 16.80
CA LEU A 49 8.81 -7.61 16.07
C LEU A 49 8.94 -7.38 14.55
N CYS A 50 9.65 -6.31 14.15
CA CYS A 50 9.96 -6.03 12.76
C CYS A 50 10.88 -7.09 12.16
N SER A 51 11.93 -7.52 12.89
CA SER A 51 12.88 -8.54 12.41
C SER A 51 12.26 -9.93 12.24
N LYS A 52 11.18 -10.24 12.96
CA LYS A 52 10.37 -11.45 12.74
C LYS A 52 9.60 -11.45 11.41
N LYS A 53 9.42 -10.29 10.76
CA LYS A 53 8.63 -10.15 9.53
C LYS A 53 9.44 -9.69 8.31
N MET A 54 10.53 -8.97 8.55
CA MET A 54 11.37 -8.37 7.53
C MET A 54 12.82 -8.56 7.92
N ASN A 55 13.70 -8.92 6.96
CA ASN A 55 15.12 -8.97 7.24
C ASN A 55 15.74 -7.56 7.28
N GLU A 56 16.96 -7.45 7.79
CA GLU A 56 17.63 -6.16 7.98
C GLU A 56 17.97 -5.46 6.65
N GLU A 57 18.25 -6.23 5.59
CA GLU A 57 18.54 -5.71 4.25
C GLU A 57 17.33 -4.94 3.68
N ILE A 58 16.13 -5.51 3.76
CA ILE A 58 14.90 -4.84 3.32
C ILE A 58 14.62 -3.61 4.19
N MET A 59 14.82 -3.70 5.51
CA MET A 59 14.60 -2.57 6.43
C MET A 59 15.49 -1.36 6.12
N LYS A 60 16.67 -1.60 5.52
CA LYS A 60 17.66 -0.58 5.14
C LYS A 60 17.59 -0.20 3.66
N SER A 61 16.76 -0.89 2.87
CA SER A 61 16.60 -0.64 1.44
C SER A 61 15.79 0.61 1.13
N ASP A 62 15.89 1.08 -0.12
CA ASP A 62 15.12 2.21 -0.67
C ASP A 62 13.60 2.00 -0.63
N ILE A 63 13.13 0.75 -0.49
CA ILE A 63 11.71 0.45 -0.30
C ILE A 63 11.22 1.07 1.01
N CYS A 64 12.00 0.95 2.09
CA CYS A 64 11.60 1.41 3.41
C CYS A 64 12.14 2.81 3.76
N MET A 65 12.72 3.56 2.81
CA MET A 65 13.39 4.83 3.12
C MET A 65 12.46 5.88 3.74
N ASN A 66 11.19 5.89 3.34
CA ASN A 66 10.17 6.83 3.82
C ASN A 66 9.45 6.35 5.09
N LEU A 67 9.93 5.26 5.71
CA LEU A 67 9.37 4.69 6.94
C LEU A 67 10.34 4.93 8.11
N PRO A 68 10.13 5.97 8.93
CA PRO A 68 11.12 6.43 9.90
C PRO A 68 11.28 5.50 11.10
N THR A 69 10.30 4.62 11.37
CA THR A 69 10.25 3.82 12.61
C THR A 69 10.11 2.33 12.35
N TYR A 70 10.59 1.47 13.26
CA TYR A 70 10.36 0.02 13.17
C TYR A 70 8.88 -0.34 13.17
N LYS A 71 8.06 0.39 13.94
CA LYS A 71 6.61 0.24 13.92
C LYS A 71 6.01 0.57 12.55
N SER A 72 6.45 1.65 11.90
CA SER A 72 5.98 2.01 10.54
C SER A 72 6.39 0.98 9.49
N LYS A 73 7.63 0.45 9.56
CA LYS A 73 8.13 -0.66 8.71
C LYS A 73 7.32 -1.94 8.89
N LEU A 74 7.08 -2.33 10.14
CA LEU A 74 6.26 -3.50 10.45
C LEU A 74 4.82 -3.30 9.95
N ARG A 75 4.23 -2.12 10.17
CA ARG A 75 2.90 -1.77 9.65
C ARG A 75 2.85 -1.89 8.14
N ALA A 76 3.85 -1.39 7.42
CA ALA A 76 3.92 -1.50 5.96
C ALA A 76 3.87 -2.96 5.48
N CYS A 77 4.55 -3.90 6.15
CA CYS A 77 4.48 -5.34 5.80
C CYS A 77 3.06 -5.92 5.87
N TYR A 78 2.27 -5.49 6.85
CA TYR A 78 0.87 -5.94 7.02
C TYR A 78 -0.05 -5.38 5.94
N TYR A 79 0.30 -4.25 5.33
CA TYR A 79 -0.47 -3.56 4.30
C TYR A 79 0.09 -3.76 2.88
N ALA A 80 1.15 -4.57 2.73
CA ALA A 80 1.79 -4.86 1.45
C ALA A 80 0.90 -5.70 0.51
N TRP A 81 1.43 -6.07 -0.66
CA TRP A 81 0.74 -6.92 -1.64
C TRP A 81 0.28 -8.24 -1.05
N ASN A 82 -0.87 -8.74 -1.52
CA ASN A 82 -1.42 -10.00 -1.06
C ASN A 82 -1.08 -11.14 -2.04
N PRO A 83 -0.20 -12.09 -1.68
CA PRO A 83 0.15 -13.21 -2.58
C PRO A 83 -1.01 -14.15 -2.87
N LEU A 84 -2.08 -14.11 -2.07
CA LEU A 84 -3.29 -14.91 -2.26
C LEU A 84 -4.37 -14.18 -3.07
N ASP A 85 -4.12 -12.93 -3.46
CA ASP A 85 -5.08 -12.08 -4.15
C ASP A 85 -4.43 -11.30 -5.30
N CYS A 86 -3.72 -12.05 -6.14
CA CYS A 86 -3.17 -11.60 -7.42
C CYS A 86 -3.63 -12.52 -8.55
N SER A 87 -3.50 -12.06 -9.81
CA SER A 87 -3.54 -12.92 -11.00
C SER A 87 -2.60 -14.11 -10.85
N ARG A 88 -2.95 -15.25 -11.47
CA ARG A 88 -2.07 -16.43 -11.54
C ARG A 88 -0.74 -16.16 -12.26
N ASN A 89 -0.66 -15.09 -13.04
CA ASN A 89 0.55 -14.70 -13.76
C ASN A 89 1.42 -13.69 -12.99
N MET A 90 1.04 -13.36 -11.75
CA MET A 90 1.81 -12.50 -10.85
C MET A 90 2.15 -13.23 -9.55
N TYR A 91 3.30 -12.89 -8.97
CA TYR A 91 3.65 -13.36 -7.63
C TYR A 91 4.33 -12.23 -6.83
N VAL A 92 4.19 -12.28 -5.52
CA VAL A 92 4.87 -11.36 -4.59
C VAL A 92 6.28 -11.89 -4.34
N LYS A 93 7.30 -11.05 -4.51
CA LYS A 93 8.71 -11.38 -4.25
C LYS A 93 8.97 -11.57 -2.76
N ALA A 94 10.11 -12.17 -2.43
CA ALA A 94 10.52 -12.45 -1.04
C ALA A 94 10.56 -11.20 -0.13
N ASN A 95 10.72 -10.00 -0.71
CA ASN A 95 10.68 -8.75 0.05
C ASN A 95 9.27 -8.34 0.51
N ASN A 96 8.22 -9.03 0.08
CA ASN A 96 6.79 -8.76 0.32
C ASN A 96 6.21 -7.46 -0.28
N PHE A 97 7.05 -6.51 -0.69
CA PHE A 97 6.62 -5.20 -1.18
C PHE A 97 6.54 -5.10 -2.69
N THR A 98 7.18 -6.03 -3.40
CA THR A 98 7.26 -6.02 -4.86
C THR A 98 6.52 -7.21 -5.44
N ILE A 99 5.69 -6.97 -6.45
CA ILE A 99 5.13 -8.03 -7.30
C ILE A 99 5.94 -8.12 -8.59
N HIS A 100 6.04 -9.33 -9.13
CA HIS A 100 6.61 -9.62 -10.43
C HIS A 100 5.52 -10.20 -11.34
N ARG A 101 5.42 -9.71 -12.58
CA ARG A 101 4.52 -10.26 -13.61
C ARG A 101 5.29 -11.15 -14.59
N ASN A 102 4.89 -12.41 -14.69
CA ASN A 102 5.45 -13.35 -15.67
C ASN A 102 5.19 -12.87 -17.11
N PRO A 103 6.08 -13.20 -18.08
CA PRO A 103 5.96 -12.75 -19.47
C PRO A 103 4.89 -13.53 -20.24
N VAL A 104 3.62 -13.25 -19.94
CA VAL A 104 2.46 -13.87 -20.58
C VAL A 104 1.86 -12.92 -21.60
N ALA A 105 1.76 -13.37 -22.85
CA ALA A 105 1.14 -12.60 -23.94
C ALA A 105 -0.40 -12.57 -23.80
N GLN A 106 -1.01 -11.52 -24.36
CA GLN A 106 -2.47 -11.35 -24.42
C GLN A 106 -3.15 -11.52 -23.06
N SER A 107 -2.56 -10.94 -22.02
CA SER A 107 -3.06 -11.00 -20.65
C SER A 107 -2.84 -9.66 -19.97
N THR A 108 -3.85 -9.22 -19.22
CA THR A 108 -3.72 -8.16 -18.23
C THR A 108 -3.90 -8.78 -16.86
N ASP A 109 -2.98 -8.44 -15.96
CA ASP A 109 -2.84 -9.11 -14.68
C ASP A 109 -2.77 -8.06 -13.58
N GLY A 110 -3.53 -8.28 -12.51
CA GLY A 110 -3.60 -7.37 -11.38
C GLY A 110 -3.28 -8.04 -10.06
N CYS A 111 -3.05 -7.21 -9.04
CA CYS A 111 -2.90 -7.66 -7.67
C CYS A 111 -3.47 -6.63 -6.70
N ARG A 112 -4.06 -7.10 -5.59
CA ARG A 112 -4.54 -6.28 -4.47
C ARG A 112 -3.60 -6.31 -3.27
N GLY A 113 -3.62 -5.25 -2.47
CA GLY A 113 -3.04 -5.24 -1.14
C GLY A 113 -3.74 -6.20 -0.17
N LYS A 114 -3.07 -6.55 0.93
CA LYS A 114 -3.63 -7.41 2.00
C LYS A 114 -4.80 -6.76 2.74
N PHE A 115 -4.77 -5.44 2.87
CA PHE A 115 -5.72 -4.66 3.67
C PHE A 115 -6.45 -3.64 2.79
N GLY A 116 -7.76 -3.55 2.99
CA GLY A 116 -8.60 -2.55 2.35
C GLY A 116 -8.95 -1.42 3.32
N ALA A 117 -8.87 -0.18 2.85
CA ALA A 117 -9.30 1.01 3.57
C ALA A 117 -10.83 0.98 3.73
N THR A 118 -11.30 1.06 4.98
CA THR A 118 -12.75 1.03 5.30
C THR A 118 -13.19 2.30 6.05
N TYR A 119 -12.27 2.96 6.74
CA TYR A 119 -12.50 4.19 7.51
C TYR A 119 -11.23 5.02 7.53
N GLY A 120 -11.34 6.32 7.83
CA GLY A 120 -10.19 7.20 7.90
C GLY A 120 -9.53 7.44 6.53
N ARG A 121 -8.26 7.86 6.60
CA ARG A 121 -7.44 8.17 5.43
C ARG A 121 -6.22 7.28 5.37
N HIS A 122 -5.86 6.88 4.16
CA HIS A 122 -4.80 5.92 3.92
C HIS A 122 -3.93 6.35 2.75
N CYS A 123 -2.62 6.19 2.89
CA CYS A 123 -1.63 6.53 1.88
C CYS A 123 -0.72 5.33 1.56
N TRP A 124 -0.62 4.98 0.28
CA TRP A 124 0.36 4.02 -0.23
C TRP A 124 1.24 4.69 -1.28
N GLU A 125 2.54 4.46 -1.22
CA GLU A 125 3.48 4.82 -2.28
C GLU A 125 3.66 3.62 -3.22
N ILE A 126 3.49 3.82 -4.53
CA ILE A 126 3.52 2.78 -5.56
C ILE A 126 4.41 3.25 -6.72
N TRP A 127 5.28 2.36 -7.21
CA TRP A 127 6.12 2.63 -8.37
C TRP A 127 6.41 1.36 -9.18
N TRP A 128 6.47 1.54 -10.50
CA TRP A 128 6.99 0.56 -11.44
C TRP A 128 8.52 0.70 -11.57
N GLU A 129 9.22 -0.40 -11.38
CA GLU A 129 10.69 -0.52 -11.53
C GLU A 129 11.08 -0.87 -12.97
N GLY A 130 10.15 -1.44 -13.74
CA GLY A 130 10.34 -1.81 -15.14
C GLY A 130 9.45 -1.03 -16.10
N PRO A 131 9.49 -1.37 -17.40
CA PRO A 131 8.62 -0.78 -18.40
C PRO A 131 7.14 -1.01 -18.09
N LEU A 132 6.31 -0.02 -18.43
CA LEU A 132 4.85 -0.08 -18.25
C LEU A 132 4.17 -0.98 -19.27
N GLY A 133 4.69 -1.01 -20.50
CA GLY A 133 4.02 -1.59 -21.66
C GLY A 133 2.94 -0.66 -22.22
N THR A 134 1.94 -1.24 -22.90
CA THR A 134 0.85 -0.47 -23.52
C THR A 134 -0.21 -0.02 -22.52
N VAL A 135 -0.30 -0.68 -21.36
CA VAL A 135 -1.28 -0.38 -20.31
C VAL A 135 -0.67 -0.67 -18.94
N ALA A 136 -0.71 0.33 -18.06
CA ALA A 136 -0.40 0.18 -16.65
C ALA A 136 -1.37 1.03 -15.85
N VAL A 137 -2.09 0.42 -14.92
CA VAL A 137 -3.15 1.09 -14.17
C VAL A 137 -2.89 0.94 -12.68
N VAL A 138 -3.00 2.04 -11.94
CA VAL A 138 -2.94 2.09 -10.47
C VAL A 138 -4.25 2.62 -9.93
N GLY A 139 -4.71 2.11 -8.79
CA GLY A 139 -5.90 2.66 -8.14
C GLY A 139 -6.39 1.77 -7.01
N VAL A 140 -7.71 1.66 -6.90
CA VAL A 140 -8.36 0.87 -5.86
C VAL A 140 -9.36 -0.12 -6.44
N ALA A 141 -9.53 -1.24 -5.75
CA ALA A 141 -10.46 -2.28 -6.12
C ALA A 141 -11.22 -2.79 -4.90
N LEU A 142 -12.47 -3.22 -5.13
CA LEU A 142 -13.22 -4.01 -4.16
C LEU A 142 -12.74 -5.47 -4.18
N LYS A 143 -13.11 -6.22 -3.14
CA LYS A 143 -12.75 -7.64 -2.96
C LYS A 143 -13.13 -8.49 -4.18
N GLN A 144 -14.29 -8.21 -4.77
CA GLN A 144 -14.85 -8.97 -5.90
C GLN A 144 -14.32 -8.56 -7.28
N ALA A 145 -13.51 -7.50 -7.39
CA ALA A 145 -13.02 -7.05 -8.68
C ALA A 145 -12.15 -8.14 -9.35
N VAL A 146 -12.23 -8.25 -10.66
CA VAL A 146 -11.44 -9.24 -11.42
C VAL A 146 -9.98 -8.80 -11.46
N MET A 147 -9.05 -9.72 -11.16
CA MET A 147 -7.61 -9.46 -11.17
C MET A 147 -6.89 -10.04 -12.39
N GLN A 148 -7.61 -10.61 -13.35
CA GLN A 148 -7.01 -11.14 -14.58
C GLN A 148 -8.02 -11.12 -15.73
N CYS A 149 -7.60 -10.69 -16.92
CA CYS A 149 -8.40 -10.80 -18.13
C CYS A 149 -7.53 -11.05 -19.37
N HIS A 150 -8.18 -11.52 -20.44
CA HIS A 150 -7.54 -11.69 -21.74
C HIS A 150 -7.35 -10.33 -22.45
N GLY A 151 -6.26 -10.19 -23.20
CA GLY A 151 -5.90 -8.98 -23.94
C GLY A 151 -5.12 -7.96 -23.11
N TYR A 152 -4.71 -6.88 -23.77
CA TYR A 152 -4.01 -5.75 -23.15
C TYR A 152 -5.00 -4.60 -22.94
N ILE A 153 -5.69 -4.59 -21.80
CA ILE A 153 -6.77 -3.64 -21.51
C ILE A 153 -6.57 -2.98 -20.14
N PRO A 154 -7.11 -1.78 -19.90
CA PRO A 154 -7.11 -1.17 -18.57
C PRO A 154 -8.11 -1.92 -17.66
N LEU A 155 -7.65 -2.99 -17.02
CA LEU A 155 -8.49 -3.87 -16.20
C LEU A 155 -9.07 -3.14 -14.98
N LEU A 156 -8.25 -2.40 -14.23
CA LEU A 156 -8.79 -1.55 -13.16
C LEU A 156 -9.57 -0.37 -13.76
N GLY A 157 -10.84 -0.24 -13.34
CA GLY A 157 -11.79 0.70 -13.90
C GLY A 157 -12.64 0.14 -15.04
N SER A 158 -12.40 -1.10 -15.47
CA SER A 158 -13.20 -1.76 -16.53
C SER A 158 -14.61 -2.16 -16.08
N ASP A 159 -14.85 -2.20 -14.76
CA ASP A 159 -16.12 -2.52 -14.14
C ASP A 159 -16.47 -1.55 -13.01
N ASN A 160 -17.59 -1.79 -12.34
CA ASN A 160 -18.05 -1.00 -11.19
C ASN A 160 -17.36 -1.40 -9.86
N ASN A 161 -16.43 -2.35 -9.87
CA ASN A 161 -15.75 -2.85 -8.68
C ASN A 161 -14.34 -2.27 -8.54
N SER A 162 -13.91 -1.41 -9.45
CA SER A 162 -12.56 -0.84 -9.44
C SER A 162 -12.52 0.57 -10.02
N TRP A 163 -11.53 1.34 -9.58
CA TRP A 163 -11.24 2.71 -10.02
C TRP A 163 -9.76 2.78 -10.36
N GLY A 164 -9.43 3.17 -11.58
CA GLY A 164 -8.06 3.06 -12.09
C GLY A 164 -7.57 4.30 -12.82
N TRP A 165 -6.35 4.72 -12.54
CA TRP A 165 -5.61 5.70 -13.34
C TRP A 165 -4.63 4.96 -14.24
N ASN A 166 -4.87 4.97 -15.55
CA ASN A 166 -3.94 4.48 -16.56
C ASN A 166 -2.81 5.50 -16.73
N ILE A 167 -1.64 5.17 -16.20
CA ILE A 167 -0.45 6.03 -16.14
C ILE A 167 0.33 6.09 -17.46
N VAL A 168 -0.04 5.28 -18.46
CA VAL A 168 0.53 5.34 -19.83
C VAL A 168 -0.10 6.48 -20.64
N ASP A 169 -1.43 6.60 -20.53
CA ASP A 169 -2.24 7.55 -21.31
C ASP A 169 -2.75 8.73 -20.49
N ASN A 170 -2.53 8.73 -19.17
CA ASN A 170 -3.06 9.72 -18.23
C ASN A 170 -4.60 9.80 -18.24
N HIS A 171 -5.26 8.65 -18.24
CA HIS A 171 -6.73 8.57 -18.17
C HIS A 171 -7.19 7.95 -16.85
N ILE A 172 -8.25 8.48 -16.26
CA ILE A 172 -8.98 7.83 -15.17
C ILE A 172 -10.18 7.06 -15.70
N LEU A 173 -10.41 5.86 -15.15
CA LEU A 173 -11.41 4.90 -15.60
C LEU A 173 -12.22 4.34 -14.44
N HIS A 174 -13.52 4.20 -14.66
CA HIS A 174 -14.44 3.47 -13.79
C HIS A 174 -15.68 3.04 -14.60
N ASN A 175 -16.24 1.87 -14.28
CA ASN A 175 -17.42 1.33 -14.95
C ASN A 175 -17.25 1.16 -16.47
N GLY A 176 -16.03 0.83 -16.92
CA GLY A 176 -15.70 0.65 -18.33
C GLY A 176 -15.60 1.95 -19.13
N ILE A 177 -15.68 3.10 -18.46
CA ILE A 177 -15.73 4.42 -19.10
C ILE A 177 -14.48 5.22 -18.71
N ILE A 178 -13.84 5.83 -19.73
CA ILE A 178 -12.81 6.85 -19.52
C ILE A 178 -13.52 8.14 -19.05
N GLN A 179 -13.23 8.57 -17.82
CA GLN A 179 -13.87 9.74 -17.21
C GLN A 179 -13.14 11.05 -17.53
N GLY A 180 -11.91 10.99 -18.02
CA GLY A 180 -11.15 12.15 -18.45
C GLY A 180 -9.64 11.98 -18.28
N ASN A 181 -8.91 13.04 -18.59
CA ASN A 181 -7.48 13.13 -18.36
C ASN A 181 -7.17 13.38 -16.87
N TYR A 182 -6.11 12.75 -16.38
CA TYR A 182 -5.60 12.94 -15.04
C TYR A 182 -4.06 12.88 -15.02
N PRO A 183 -3.37 13.86 -14.43
CA PRO A 183 -3.89 15.10 -13.84
C PRO A 183 -4.67 15.97 -14.83
N ALA A 184 -5.60 16.79 -14.33
CA ALA A 184 -6.37 17.74 -15.15
C ALA A 184 -5.55 18.98 -15.53
N LEU A 185 -4.35 18.75 -16.08
CA LEU A 185 -3.38 19.75 -16.51
C LEU A 185 -3.21 19.68 -18.03
N ASN A 186 -3.01 20.84 -18.67
CA ASN A 186 -2.57 20.87 -20.06
C ASN A 186 -1.17 20.26 -20.17
N ASN A 187 -1.01 19.25 -21.03
CA ASN A 187 0.24 18.51 -21.22
C ASN A 187 0.77 17.89 -19.91
N ALA A 188 -0.10 17.26 -19.13
CA ALA A 188 0.30 16.57 -17.91
C ALA A 188 1.48 15.60 -18.17
N PRO A 189 2.55 15.64 -17.35
CA PRO A 189 3.72 14.82 -17.59
C PRO A 189 3.35 13.34 -17.51
N LYS A 190 3.88 12.54 -18.43
CA LYS A 190 3.74 11.08 -18.37
C LYS A 190 4.61 10.51 -17.26
N TYR A 191 4.16 9.39 -16.71
CA TYR A 191 4.95 8.59 -15.78
C TYR A 191 6.30 8.20 -16.40
N GLN A 192 7.36 8.32 -15.63
CA GLN A 192 8.71 7.82 -15.92
C GLN A 192 9.01 6.64 -15.00
N VAL A 193 9.73 5.64 -15.50
CA VAL A 193 10.12 4.46 -14.71
C VAL A 193 10.85 4.91 -13.44
N GLY A 194 10.45 4.38 -12.29
CA GLY A 194 10.94 4.79 -10.97
C GLY A 194 10.18 5.95 -10.31
N ASP A 195 9.27 6.64 -11.01
CA ASP A 195 8.42 7.66 -10.38
C ASP A 195 7.58 7.05 -9.25
N ARG A 196 7.57 7.72 -8.09
CA ARG A 196 6.76 7.31 -6.94
C ARG A 196 5.44 8.07 -6.91
N ILE A 197 4.35 7.32 -7.09
CA ILE A 197 2.99 7.83 -6.99
C ILE A 197 2.46 7.49 -5.60
N ARG A 198 1.86 8.46 -4.91
CA ARG A 198 1.05 8.16 -3.73
C ARG A 198 -0.40 8.00 -4.11
N LEU A 199 -0.97 6.86 -3.75
CA LEU A 199 -2.39 6.60 -3.78
C LEU A 199 -2.99 7.01 -2.43
N MET A 200 -3.93 7.94 -2.46
CA MET A 200 -4.61 8.47 -1.29
C MET A 200 -6.08 8.08 -1.33
N VAL A 201 -6.53 7.38 -0.29
CA VAL A 201 -7.93 7.00 -0.09
C VAL A 201 -8.46 7.73 1.13
N ASP A 202 -9.51 8.51 0.94
CA ASP A 202 -10.26 9.17 2.01
C ASP A 202 -11.65 8.53 2.08
N CYS A 203 -11.86 7.67 3.08
CA CYS A 203 -13.11 6.95 3.27
C CYS A 203 -14.24 7.87 3.76
N GLU A 204 -13.91 8.98 4.43
CA GLU A 204 -14.90 9.91 4.99
C GLU A 204 -15.43 10.86 3.91
N LYS A 205 -14.54 11.43 3.11
CA LYS A 205 -14.90 12.24 1.93
C LYS A 205 -15.30 11.38 0.74
N ARG A 206 -15.07 10.06 0.80
CA ARG A 206 -15.35 9.08 -0.25
C ARG A 206 -14.65 9.46 -1.56
N THR A 207 -13.35 9.71 -1.46
CA THR A 207 -12.53 10.13 -2.59
C THR A 207 -11.24 9.32 -2.72
N VAL A 208 -10.77 9.19 -3.95
CA VAL A 208 -9.41 8.75 -4.27
C VAL A 208 -8.71 9.87 -5.02
N HIS A 209 -7.47 10.15 -4.64
CA HIS A 209 -6.58 11.03 -5.36
C HIS A 209 -5.17 10.47 -5.40
N PHE A 210 -4.32 11.11 -6.19
CA PHE A 210 -2.93 10.75 -6.30
C PHE A 210 -2.03 11.96 -6.06
N GLU A 211 -0.85 11.69 -5.53
CA GLU A 211 0.22 12.68 -5.44
C GLU A 211 1.46 12.17 -6.17
N LYS A 212 2.26 13.09 -6.69
CA LYS A 212 3.59 12.80 -7.25
C LYS A 212 4.56 13.86 -6.74
N ASN A 213 5.73 13.46 -6.28
CA ASN A 213 6.72 14.39 -5.70
C ASN A 213 6.13 15.28 -4.59
N TYR A 214 5.26 14.73 -3.73
CA TYR A 214 4.55 15.45 -2.66
C TYR A 214 3.57 16.53 -3.17
N GLU A 215 3.25 16.57 -4.47
CA GLU A 215 2.26 17.48 -5.04
C GLU A 215 0.93 16.78 -5.28
N PHE A 216 -0.15 17.44 -4.83
CA PHE A 216 -1.53 17.01 -5.04
C PHE A 216 -1.94 17.17 -6.51
N LEU A 217 -2.37 16.08 -7.15
CA LEU A 217 -2.71 16.06 -8.58
C LEU A 217 -4.21 16.29 -8.88
N GLY A 218 -5.00 16.61 -7.86
CA GLY A 218 -6.45 16.74 -7.96
C GLY A 218 -7.20 15.48 -7.49
N VAL A 219 -8.50 15.58 -7.27
CA VAL A 219 -9.32 14.40 -6.93
C VAL A 219 -9.61 13.59 -8.20
N ALA A 220 -9.15 12.34 -8.24
CA ALA A 220 -9.37 11.44 -9.37
C ALA A 220 -10.79 10.85 -9.36
N PHE A 221 -11.25 10.38 -8.20
CA PHE A 221 -12.56 9.74 -8.06
C PHE A 221 -13.30 10.28 -6.84
N LYS A 222 -14.62 10.46 -6.96
CA LYS A 222 -15.53 10.93 -5.91
C LYS A 222 -16.73 10.01 -5.82
N GLY A 223 -17.42 10.04 -4.68
CA GLY A 223 -18.65 9.28 -4.49
C GLY A 223 -18.40 7.78 -4.39
N LEU A 224 -17.27 7.39 -3.80
CA LEU A 224 -17.00 5.98 -3.51
C LEU A 224 -18.13 5.40 -2.63
N PRO A 225 -18.52 4.13 -2.83
CA PRO A 225 -19.57 3.49 -2.03
C PRO A 225 -19.21 3.42 -0.54
N GLU A 226 -20.23 3.51 0.31
CA GLU A 226 -20.09 3.40 1.76
C GLU A 226 -20.10 1.93 2.22
N GLY A 227 -19.54 1.67 3.40
CA GLY A 227 -19.61 0.35 4.03
C GLY A 227 -18.80 -0.75 3.34
N VAL A 228 -17.88 -0.40 2.43
CA VAL A 228 -17.01 -1.35 1.73
C VAL A 228 -15.54 -1.01 1.95
N SER A 229 -14.67 -2.02 1.75
CA SER A 229 -13.22 -1.87 1.85
C SER A 229 -12.59 -1.66 0.48
N PHE A 230 -11.77 -0.61 0.34
CA PHE A 230 -11.01 -0.29 -0.87
C PHE A 230 -9.58 -0.78 -0.75
N PHE A 231 -9.21 -1.78 -1.54
CA PHE A 231 -7.86 -2.34 -1.57
C PHE A 231 -7.01 -1.56 -2.58
N PRO A 232 -5.78 -1.14 -2.23
CA PRO A 232 -4.86 -0.63 -3.23
C PRO A 232 -4.60 -1.74 -4.26
N ALA A 233 -4.61 -1.38 -5.53
CA ALA A 233 -4.52 -2.34 -6.62
C ALA A 233 -3.75 -1.76 -7.82
N ILE A 234 -3.17 -2.67 -8.59
CA ILE A 234 -2.62 -2.37 -9.92
C ILE A 234 -3.16 -3.37 -10.95
N SER A 235 -3.07 -3.01 -12.23
CA SER A 235 -3.07 -3.96 -13.34
C SER A 235 -1.97 -3.62 -14.35
N ALA A 236 -1.27 -4.63 -14.85
CA ALA A 236 -0.15 -4.48 -15.77
C ALA A 236 -0.17 -5.53 -16.90
N VAL A 237 0.43 -5.17 -18.03
CA VAL A 237 0.51 -6.02 -19.25
C VAL A 237 1.93 -6.37 -19.67
N TYR A 238 2.94 -5.63 -19.19
CA TYR A 238 4.32 -5.83 -19.61
C TYR A 238 4.94 -7.07 -18.94
N GLY A 239 5.65 -7.89 -19.71
CA GLY A 239 6.33 -9.08 -19.18
C GLY A 239 7.56 -8.69 -18.36
N ASN A 240 7.77 -9.38 -17.24
CA ASN A 240 8.86 -9.15 -16.29
C ASN A 240 8.82 -7.77 -15.61
N THR A 241 7.69 -7.05 -15.68
CA THR A 241 7.55 -5.80 -14.95
C THR A 241 7.43 -6.07 -13.45
N GLU A 242 8.03 -5.18 -12.66
CA GLU A 242 7.99 -5.23 -11.21
C GLU A 242 7.36 -3.96 -10.67
N VAL A 243 6.48 -4.13 -9.69
CA VAL A 243 5.73 -3.02 -9.07
C VAL A 243 5.84 -3.13 -7.57
N SER A 244 6.37 -2.08 -6.96
CA SER A 244 6.57 -2.01 -5.52
C SER A 244 5.49 -1.13 -4.89
N MET A 245 5.04 -1.49 -3.68
CA MET A 245 4.07 -0.73 -2.90
C MET A 245 4.46 -0.71 -1.43
N VAL A 246 4.37 0.46 -0.82
CA VAL A 246 4.66 0.69 0.60
C VAL A 246 3.55 1.51 1.22
N TYR A 247 2.97 1.01 2.31
CA TYR A 247 1.98 1.76 3.08
C TYR A 247 2.67 2.76 4.01
N LEU A 248 2.35 4.04 3.86
CA LEU A 248 2.93 5.12 4.65
C LEU A 248 2.14 5.40 5.94
N GLY A 249 0.91 4.89 6.04
CA GLY A 249 0.00 5.20 7.13
C GLY A 249 -1.07 6.22 6.72
N PRO A 250 -1.81 6.77 7.70
CA PRO A 250 -2.62 7.94 7.48
C PRO A 250 -1.74 9.11 7.01
N PRO A 251 -2.16 9.88 6.00
CA PRO A 251 -1.42 11.05 5.57
C PRO A 251 -1.35 12.07 6.70
N LEU A 252 -0.16 12.64 6.90
CA LEU A 252 0.01 13.83 7.74
C LEU A 252 -0.48 15.00 6.90
N ASP A 253 -1.65 15.56 7.24
CA ASP A 253 -2.05 16.82 6.65
C ASP A 253 -1.00 17.88 7.00
N GLY A 254 -0.63 18.70 6.00
CA GLY A 254 0.22 19.87 6.20
C GLY A 254 -0.49 20.97 6.98
#